data_AF-A0ABC8SDG5-F1
#
_entry.id   AF-A0ABC8SDG5-F1
#
_cell.length_a   1.000
_cell.length_b   1.000
_cell.length_c   1.000
_cell.angle_alpha   90.00
_cell.angle_beta   90.00
_cell.angle_gamma   90.00
#
_symmetry.space_group_name_H-M   'P 1'
#
loop_
_entity.id
_entity.type
_entity.pdbx_description
1 polymer ?
#
loop_
_entity_poly.entity_id
_entity_poly.type
_entity_poly.pdbx_seq_one_letter_code
_entity_poly.pdbx_strand_id
1 'polypeptide(L)'
;MQKISSLLHIQPPTYGKLITILSIDGGGIRGIIPGTILAYLESQLQELDGEDTRLADYFDVIAGTSTGGLVTAMLTAPDENNRPLLAAKDIKPFYLQHCPKIFPQKRGMFASLRNKLNLLAGPKYDGNYLHEVLREKLGNIRLHQTLTNVVIPTFDVKKLQPTIFSTYEAEESPLLDARLSDICISTAAAPIYLPAYHFCSQDKEGNTWEYNLIDGGVAANNP
;
A
#
# COMPACT_ATOMS: atom_id res chain seq x y z
N MET A 1 9.78 10.84 40.60
CA MET A 1 10.67 10.05 39.73
C MET A 1 9.94 8.78 39.33
N GLN A 2 9.21 8.82 38.21
CA GLN A 2 8.43 7.69 37.71
C GLN A 2 9.13 7.22 36.44
N LYS A 3 9.78 6.05 36.51
CA LYS A 3 10.30 5.35 35.34
C LYS A 3 9.09 4.86 34.55
N ILE A 4 8.71 5.58 33.51
CA ILE A 4 7.79 5.08 32.49
C ILE A 4 8.59 4.10 31.63
N SER A 5 8.56 2.85 32.08
CA SER A 5 8.98 1.68 31.32
C SER A 5 7.84 1.29 30.39
N SER A 6 7.72 1.97 29.26
CA SER A 6 7.07 1.43 28.06
C SER A 6 8.08 1.50 26.93
N LEU A 7 9.18 0.77 27.09
CA LEU A 7 9.97 0.33 25.95
C LEU A 7 9.03 -0.56 25.16
N LEU A 8 8.45 0.03 24.12
CA LEU A 8 7.91 -0.58 22.92
C LEU A 8 8.43 -2.01 22.81
N HIS A 9 7.56 -2.99 23.02
CA HIS A 9 7.88 -4.39 22.73
C HIS A 9 8.16 -4.45 21.23
N ILE A 10 9.43 -4.34 20.86
CA ILE A 10 9.89 -4.72 19.54
C ILE A 10 9.50 -6.19 19.44
N GLN A 11 8.53 -6.50 18.58
CA GLN A 11 8.16 -7.88 18.29
C GLN A 11 9.47 -8.62 17.97
N PRO A 12 9.79 -9.72 18.67
CA PRO A 12 10.99 -10.47 18.36
C PRO A 12 10.94 -10.85 16.88
N PRO A 13 12.10 -10.94 16.20
CA PRO A 13 12.14 -11.43 14.83
C PRO A 13 11.30 -12.70 14.72
N THR A 14 10.44 -12.75 13.72
CA THR A 14 9.63 -13.94 13.38
C THR A 14 10.56 -15.16 13.29
N TYR A 15 11.82 -14.94 12.88
CA TYR A 15 12.91 -15.90 12.99
C TYR A 15 14.26 -15.26 13.38
N GLY A 16 14.83 -15.66 14.53
CA GLY A 16 16.25 -15.40 14.88
C GLY A 16 16.52 -14.15 15.74
N LYS A 17 17.75 -13.58 15.63
CA LYS A 17 18.22 -12.42 16.42
C LYS A 17 18.23 -11.09 15.64
N LEU A 18 17.84 -11.10 14.38
CA LEU A 18 17.90 -9.95 13.47
C LEU A 18 16.50 -9.59 12.99
N ILE A 19 16.19 -8.31 12.89
CA ILE A 19 14.94 -7.82 12.29
C ILE A 19 15.14 -7.68 10.78
N THR A 20 14.18 -8.18 10.01
CA THR A 20 14.18 -8.19 8.56
C THR A 20 13.15 -7.19 8.01
N ILE A 21 13.60 -6.30 7.14
CA ILE A 21 12.77 -5.23 6.60
C ILE A 21 12.87 -5.23 5.07
N LEU A 22 11.73 -5.26 4.40
CA LEU A 22 11.60 -5.03 2.97
C LEU A 22 10.97 -3.65 2.74
N SER A 23 11.62 -2.79 1.95
CA SER A 23 11.05 -1.50 1.52
C SER A 23 10.89 -1.43 0.01
N ILE A 24 9.76 -0.89 -0.44
CA ILE A 24 9.38 -0.82 -1.86
C ILE A 24 9.00 0.63 -2.22
N ASP A 25 9.82 1.24 -3.06
CA ASP A 25 9.61 2.62 -3.53
C ASP A 25 8.32 2.82 -4.35
N GLY A 26 7.84 4.06 -4.33
CA GLY A 26 6.80 4.54 -5.24
C GLY A 26 7.29 4.73 -6.68
N GLY A 27 6.40 4.58 -7.66
CA GLY A 27 6.82 4.72 -9.06
C GLY A 27 5.76 4.56 -10.16
N GLY A 28 4.47 4.48 -9.82
CA GLY A 28 3.40 4.25 -10.79
C GLY A 28 3.58 2.91 -11.52
N ILE A 29 3.41 2.92 -12.84
CA ILE A 29 3.60 1.70 -13.66
C ILE A 29 4.99 1.03 -13.53
N ARG A 30 5.99 1.76 -13.03
CA ARG A 30 7.34 1.20 -12.77
C ARG A 30 7.37 0.17 -11.65
N GLY A 31 6.27 -0.05 -10.91
CA GLY A 31 6.12 -1.15 -9.95
C GLY A 31 6.39 -2.54 -10.52
N ILE A 32 6.33 -2.69 -11.85
CA ILE A 32 6.77 -3.91 -12.54
C ILE A 32 8.24 -4.24 -12.25
N ILE A 33 9.10 -3.23 -12.04
CA ILE A 33 10.53 -3.41 -11.75
C ILE A 33 10.72 -4.10 -10.40
N PRO A 34 10.30 -3.51 -9.25
CA PRO A 34 10.41 -4.21 -7.96
C PRO A 34 9.59 -5.49 -7.96
N GLY A 35 8.40 -5.54 -8.59
CA GLY A 35 7.63 -6.78 -8.71
C GLY A 35 8.38 -7.93 -9.39
N THR A 36 9.23 -7.63 -10.39
CA THR A 36 10.08 -8.65 -11.04
C THR A 36 11.20 -9.13 -10.12
N ILE A 37 11.83 -8.22 -9.37
CA ILE A 37 12.89 -8.56 -8.41
C ILE A 37 12.31 -9.41 -7.27
N LEU A 38 11.15 -9.03 -6.74
CA LEU A 38 10.46 -9.74 -5.67
C LEU A 38 10.01 -11.14 -6.11
N ALA A 39 9.53 -11.29 -7.34
CA ALA A 39 9.21 -12.60 -7.91
C ALA A 39 10.43 -13.53 -7.96
N TYR A 40 11.59 -13.00 -8.35
CA TYR A 40 12.84 -13.77 -8.34
C TYR A 40 13.26 -14.12 -6.91
N LEU A 41 13.25 -13.15 -5.98
CA LEU A 41 13.59 -13.40 -4.58
C LEU A 41 12.70 -14.48 -3.96
N GLU A 42 11.38 -14.37 -4.11
CA GLU A 42 10.45 -15.36 -3.58
C GLU A 42 10.66 -16.75 -4.20
N SER A 43 10.99 -16.83 -5.49
CA SER A 43 11.33 -18.11 -6.13
C SER A 43 12.57 -18.77 -5.54
N GLN A 44 13.59 -17.98 -5.18
CA GLN A 44 14.81 -18.52 -4.54
C GLN A 44 14.53 -18.99 -3.12
N LEU A 45 13.63 -18.32 -2.38
CA LEU A 45 13.19 -18.79 -1.06
C LEU A 45 12.35 -20.06 -1.18
N GLN A 46 11.51 -20.19 -2.22
CA GLN A 46 10.74 -21.40 -2.48
C GLN A 46 11.61 -22.59 -2.85
N GLU A 47 12.70 -22.39 -3.59
CA GLU A 47 13.69 -23.44 -3.88
C GLU A 47 14.37 -23.97 -2.60
N LEU A 48 14.55 -23.11 -1.59
CA LEU A 48 15.21 -23.47 -0.33
C LEU A 48 14.24 -24.13 0.66
N ASP A 49 13.04 -23.57 0.82
CA ASP A 49 12.17 -23.85 1.97
C ASP A 49 10.76 -24.34 1.58
N GLY A 50 10.46 -24.46 0.27
CA GLY A 50 9.25 -25.07 -0.26
C GLY A 50 8.33 -24.13 -1.06
N GLU A 51 7.49 -24.69 -1.94
CA GLU A 51 6.67 -23.90 -2.89
C GLU A 51 5.63 -22.98 -2.22
N ASP A 52 5.22 -23.30 -0.99
CA ASP A 52 4.26 -22.51 -0.22
C ASP A 52 4.88 -21.28 0.46
N THR A 53 6.21 -21.17 0.46
CA THR A 53 6.96 -20.02 1.00
C THR A 53 6.57 -18.71 0.31
N ARG A 54 6.39 -17.66 1.12
CA ARG A 54 6.08 -16.29 0.67
C ARG A 54 7.00 -15.28 1.35
N LEU A 55 7.12 -14.10 0.74
CA LEU A 55 7.92 -13.01 1.31
C LEU A 55 7.46 -12.61 2.74
N ALA A 56 6.17 -12.65 3.02
CA ALA A 56 5.62 -12.36 4.34
C ALA A 56 6.10 -13.32 5.46
N ASP A 57 6.64 -14.49 5.10
CA ASP A 57 7.19 -15.44 6.09
C ASP A 57 8.61 -15.06 6.54
N TYR A 58 9.31 -14.24 5.75
CA TYR A 58 10.73 -13.90 5.95
C TYR A 58 10.94 -12.47 6.40
N PHE A 59 9.98 -11.58 6.19
CA PHE A 59 10.09 -10.17 6.51
C PHE A 59 9.20 -9.80 7.69
N ASP A 60 9.82 -9.34 8.78
CA ASP A 60 9.13 -8.84 9.97
C ASP A 60 8.38 -7.52 9.70
N VAL A 61 8.86 -6.75 8.72
CA VAL A 61 8.24 -5.51 8.27
C VAL A 61 8.32 -5.40 6.74
N ILE A 62 7.19 -5.03 6.11
CA ILE A 62 7.14 -4.67 4.69
C ILE A 62 6.63 -3.23 4.55
N ALA A 63 7.49 -2.33 4.11
CA ALA A 63 7.18 -0.92 3.86
C ALA A 63 6.95 -0.66 2.38
N GLY A 64 6.03 0.22 2.04
CA GLY A 64 5.80 0.58 0.65
C GLY A 64 5.03 1.87 0.44
N THR A 65 5.50 2.68 -0.51
CA THR A 65 4.87 3.95 -0.88
C THR A 65 4.20 3.86 -2.24
N SER A 66 3.00 4.40 -2.39
CA SER A 66 2.30 4.44 -3.68
C SER A 66 2.15 3.03 -4.23
N THR A 67 2.53 2.81 -5.48
CA THR A 67 2.70 1.49 -6.10
C THR A 67 3.40 0.47 -5.21
N GLY A 68 4.43 0.86 -4.46
CA GLY A 68 5.07 -0.01 -3.47
C GLY A 68 4.13 -0.40 -2.33
N GLY A 69 3.31 0.54 -1.84
CA GLY A 69 2.29 0.28 -0.83
C GLY A 69 1.17 -0.64 -1.32
N LEU A 70 0.80 -0.57 -2.60
CA LEU A 70 -0.10 -1.54 -3.23
C LEU A 70 0.50 -2.95 -3.22
N VAL A 71 1.79 -3.06 -3.59
CA VAL A 71 2.51 -4.35 -3.55
C VAL A 71 2.59 -4.88 -2.12
N THR A 72 2.95 -4.02 -1.16
CA THR A 72 2.94 -4.35 0.27
C THR A 72 1.61 -4.92 0.71
N ALA A 73 0.49 -4.24 0.43
CA ALA A 73 -0.83 -4.72 0.81
C ALA A 73 -1.18 -6.05 0.14
N MET A 74 -0.85 -6.24 -1.13
CA MET A 74 -1.12 -7.49 -1.86
C MET A 74 -0.33 -8.69 -1.33
N LEU A 75 0.91 -8.46 -0.89
CA LEU A 75 1.79 -9.50 -0.34
C LEU A 75 1.53 -9.80 1.15
N THR A 76 0.70 -9.01 1.82
CA THR A 76 0.48 -9.12 3.27
C THR A 76 -0.99 -9.25 3.68
N ALA A 77 -1.93 -8.92 2.80
CA ALA A 77 -3.34 -9.18 3.03
C ALA A 77 -3.60 -10.70 3.07
N PRO A 78 -4.28 -11.22 4.10
CA PRO A 78 -4.58 -12.64 4.21
C PRO A 78 -5.71 -13.06 3.26
N ASP A 79 -5.57 -14.26 2.70
CA ASP A 79 -6.66 -15.02 2.08
C ASP A 79 -7.43 -15.86 3.11
N GLU A 80 -8.33 -16.71 2.63
CA GLU A 80 -9.15 -17.62 3.46
C GLU A 80 -8.33 -18.67 4.24
N ASN A 81 -7.10 -18.94 3.81
CA ASN A 81 -6.17 -19.88 4.45
C ASN A 81 -5.12 -19.17 5.31
N ASN A 82 -5.29 -17.86 5.57
CA ASN A 82 -4.32 -17.03 6.27
C ASN A 82 -2.93 -17.02 5.61
N ARG A 83 -2.90 -17.03 4.28
CA ARG A 83 -1.72 -16.86 3.42
C ARG A 83 -1.84 -15.57 2.60
N PRO A 84 -0.73 -15.01 2.09
CA PRO A 84 -0.79 -13.82 1.25
C PRO A 84 -1.74 -13.98 0.05
N LEU A 85 -2.60 -12.99 -0.17
CA LEU A 85 -3.57 -12.94 -1.27
C LEU A 85 -2.91 -13.16 -2.63
N LEU A 86 -1.72 -12.57 -2.83
CA LEU A 86 -0.90 -12.74 -4.03
C LEU A 86 0.50 -13.24 -3.67
N ALA A 87 1.05 -14.10 -4.53
CA ALA A 87 2.47 -14.38 -4.54
C ALA A 87 3.22 -13.25 -5.29
N ALA A 88 4.51 -13.09 -5.04
CA ALA A 88 5.33 -12.06 -5.68
C ALA A 88 5.33 -12.18 -7.21
N LYS A 89 5.24 -13.40 -7.74
CA LYS A 89 5.13 -13.67 -9.19
C LYS A 89 3.87 -13.06 -9.83
N ASP A 90 2.80 -12.84 -9.06
CA ASP A 90 1.51 -12.34 -9.55
C ASP A 90 1.46 -10.81 -9.69
N ILE A 91 2.41 -10.10 -9.07
CA ILE A 91 2.51 -8.64 -9.10
C ILE A 91 2.70 -8.11 -10.53
N LYS A 92 3.61 -8.70 -11.31
CA LYS A 92 3.83 -8.28 -12.70
C LYS A 92 2.58 -8.50 -13.58
N PRO A 93 1.96 -9.70 -13.61
CA PRO A 93 0.68 -9.92 -14.29
C PRO A 93 -0.40 -8.91 -13.89
N PHE A 94 -0.54 -8.63 -12.59
CA PHE A 94 -1.48 -7.64 -12.08
C PHE A 94 -1.26 -6.26 -12.74
N TYR A 95 -0.02 -5.77 -12.75
CA TYR A 95 0.29 -4.48 -13.37
C TYR A 95 0.04 -4.49 -14.89
N LEU A 96 0.42 -5.55 -15.60
CA LEU A 96 0.19 -5.66 -17.05
C LEU A 96 -1.31 -5.65 -17.40
N GLN A 97 -2.13 -6.29 -16.57
CA GLN A 97 -3.57 -6.37 -16.77
C GLN A 97 -4.30 -5.06 -16.40
N HIS A 98 -3.94 -4.44 -15.29
CA HIS A 98 -4.72 -3.35 -14.70
C HIS A 98 -4.19 -1.96 -15.04
N CYS A 99 -2.86 -1.75 -15.22
CA CYS A 99 -2.32 -0.42 -15.53
C CYS A 99 -2.92 0.24 -16.77
N PRO A 100 -3.19 -0.45 -17.90
CA PRO A 100 -3.81 0.18 -19.06
C PRO A 100 -5.19 0.76 -18.79
N LYS A 101 -5.90 0.21 -17.79
CA LYS A 101 -7.24 0.65 -17.38
C LYS A 101 -7.19 1.71 -16.27
N ILE A 102 -6.19 1.64 -15.39
CA ILE A 102 -5.91 2.68 -14.37
C ILE A 102 -5.39 3.96 -15.04
N PHE A 103 -4.53 3.82 -16.06
CA PHE A 103 -3.86 4.91 -16.76
C PHE A 103 -4.16 4.89 -18.27
N PRO A 104 -5.44 5.06 -18.67
CA PRO A 104 -5.84 4.96 -20.06
C PRO A 104 -5.14 6.01 -20.91
N GLN A 105 -4.44 5.56 -21.96
CA GLN A 105 -3.80 6.44 -22.92
C GLN A 105 -4.83 6.89 -23.97
N LYS A 106 -5.15 8.18 -24.01
CA LYS A 106 -6.00 8.75 -25.06
C LYS A 106 -5.22 8.76 -26.39
N ARG A 107 -5.51 7.83 -27.31
CA ARG A 107 -4.91 7.76 -28.66
C ARG A 107 -5.79 8.50 -29.68
N GLY A 108 -5.20 9.38 -30.51
CA GLY A 108 -5.88 10.09 -31.61
C GLY A 108 -5.22 11.43 -32.01
N MET A 109 -5.51 11.93 -33.22
CA MET A 109 -4.90 13.15 -33.80
C MET A 109 -5.14 14.45 -32.99
N PHE A 110 -6.15 14.48 -32.11
CA PHE A 110 -6.49 15.63 -31.26
C PHE A 110 -6.06 15.46 -29.79
N ALA A 111 -5.28 14.42 -29.46
CA ALA A 111 -4.87 14.12 -28.08
C ALA A 111 -4.08 15.26 -27.42
N SER A 112 -3.23 15.96 -28.19
CA SER A 112 -2.43 17.09 -27.70
C SER A 112 -3.30 18.28 -27.29
N LEU A 113 -4.35 18.58 -28.07
CA LEU A 113 -5.24 19.71 -27.80
C LEU A 113 -6.13 19.45 -26.57
N ARG A 114 -6.63 18.22 -26.43
CA ARG A 114 -7.46 17.80 -25.28
C ARG A 114 -6.67 17.65 -23.99
N ASN A 115 -5.40 17.25 -24.04
CA ASN A 115 -4.54 17.15 -22.86
C ASN A 115 -4.25 18.52 -22.23
N LYS A 116 -4.14 19.59 -23.03
CA LYS A 116 -3.94 20.96 -22.54
C LYS A 116 -5.19 21.52 -21.84
N LEU A 117 -6.39 21.25 -22.35
CA LEU A 117 -7.64 21.67 -21.69
C LEU A 117 -7.91 20.91 -20.38
N ASN A 118 -7.55 19.62 -20.29
CA ASN A 118 -7.79 18.83 -19.08
C ASN A 118 -6.94 19.27 -17.88
N LEU A 119 -5.79 19.94 -18.09
CA LEU A 119 -4.92 20.40 -17.00
C LEU A 119 -5.59 21.44 -16.09
N LEU A 120 -6.62 22.14 -16.60
CA LEU A 120 -7.39 23.15 -15.86
C LEU A 120 -8.68 22.58 -15.24
N ALA A 121 -8.99 21.30 -15.47
CA ALA A 121 -10.29 20.70 -15.15
C ALA A 121 -10.22 19.56 -14.11
N GLY A 122 -9.07 19.31 -13.50
CA GLY A 122 -8.89 18.27 -12.47
C GLY A 122 -7.73 17.31 -12.74
N PRO A 123 -7.64 16.19 -12.00
CA PRO A 123 -6.57 15.21 -12.16
C PRO A 123 -6.62 14.53 -13.53
N LYS A 124 -5.45 14.02 -13.99
CA LYS A 124 -5.30 13.37 -15.30
C LYS A 124 -6.18 12.12 -15.45
N TYR A 125 -6.41 11.40 -14.35
CA TYR A 125 -7.20 10.18 -14.26
C TYR A 125 -8.24 10.32 -13.14
N ASP A 126 -9.40 9.68 -13.28
CA ASP A 126 -10.50 9.78 -12.32
C ASP A 126 -10.32 8.88 -11.09
N GLY A 127 -9.48 7.84 -11.18
CA GLY A 127 -9.23 6.88 -10.11
C GLY A 127 -10.31 5.82 -9.91
N ASN A 128 -11.43 5.88 -10.64
CA ASN A 128 -12.59 5.00 -10.40
C ASN A 128 -12.22 3.52 -10.55
N TYR A 129 -11.51 3.16 -11.63
CA TYR A 129 -11.07 1.79 -11.86
C TYR A 129 -10.05 1.30 -10.82
N LEU A 130 -9.19 2.19 -10.33
CA LEU A 130 -8.25 1.88 -9.25
C LEU A 130 -8.99 1.54 -7.96
N HIS A 131 -10.03 2.31 -7.62
CA HIS A 131 -10.83 2.07 -6.43
C HIS A 131 -11.58 0.74 -6.53
N GLU A 132 -12.16 0.45 -7.69
CA GLU A 132 -12.87 -0.80 -7.95
C GLU A 132 -11.97 -2.01 -7.77
N VAL A 133 -10.82 -2.05 -8.46
CA VAL A 133 -9.91 -3.20 -8.39
C VAL A 133 -9.32 -3.41 -6.98
N LEU A 134 -9.00 -2.33 -6.26
CA LEU A 134 -8.46 -2.44 -4.91
C LEU A 134 -9.52 -2.92 -3.92
N ARG A 135 -10.77 -2.48 -4.04
CA ARG A 135 -11.89 -2.97 -3.21
C ARG A 135 -12.26 -4.41 -3.55
N GLU A 136 -12.18 -4.79 -4.83
CA GLU A 136 -12.39 -6.18 -5.26
C GLU A 136 -11.33 -7.11 -4.66
N LYS A 137 -10.05 -6.74 -4.74
CA LYS A 137 -8.94 -7.59 -4.29
C LYS A 137 -8.77 -7.62 -2.77
N LEU A 138 -8.87 -6.48 -2.10
CA LEU A 138 -8.60 -6.38 -0.66
C LEU A 138 -9.87 -6.50 0.19
N GLY A 139 -11.06 -6.47 -0.43
CA GLY A 139 -12.34 -6.64 0.25
C GLY A 139 -12.50 -5.70 1.44
N ASN A 140 -12.82 -6.29 2.60
CA ASN A 140 -12.99 -5.56 3.86
C ASN A 140 -11.78 -5.73 4.81
N ILE A 141 -10.65 -6.22 4.31
CA ILE A 141 -9.45 -6.44 5.12
C ILE A 141 -8.97 -5.11 5.69
N ARG A 142 -8.73 -5.08 6.99
CA ARG A 142 -8.20 -3.93 7.74
C ARG A 142 -6.72 -4.08 8.02
N LEU A 143 -6.09 -2.96 8.36
CA LEU A 143 -4.65 -2.86 8.58
C LEU A 143 -4.12 -3.85 9.63
N HIS A 144 -4.82 -4.04 10.75
CA HIS A 144 -4.40 -5.00 11.79
C HIS A 144 -4.42 -6.46 11.34
N GLN A 145 -5.08 -6.77 10.22
CA GLN A 145 -5.22 -8.13 9.70
C GLN A 145 -4.05 -8.54 8.78
N THR A 146 -3.08 -7.65 8.52
CA THR A 146 -1.92 -7.99 7.69
C THR A 146 -1.10 -9.10 8.35
N LEU A 147 -0.56 -10.00 7.52
CA LEU A 147 0.18 -11.19 7.96
C LEU A 147 1.55 -10.87 8.61
N THR A 148 2.09 -9.70 8.32
CA THR A 148 3.29 -9.14 8.95
C THR A 148 3.08 -7.64 9.16
N ASN A 149 3.99 -6.97 9.84
CA ASN A 149 3.90 -5.53 10.05
C ASN A 149 4.07 -4.81 8.72
N VAL A 150 3.17 -3.87 8.42
CA VAL A 150 3.31 -3.02 7.24
C VAL A 150 3.54 -1.57 7.63
N VAL A 151 4.18 -0.82 6.74
CA VAL A 151 4.35 0.63 6.84
C VAL A 151 3.99 1.25 5.50
N ILE A 152 2.86 1.96 5.43
CA ILE A 152 2.36 2.58 4.20
C ILE A 152 2.15 4.07 4.43
N PRO A 153 3.06 4.94 3.98
CA PRO A 153 2.92 6.38 4.15
C PRO A 153 1.87 6.96 3.18
N THR A 154 1.24 8.04 3.65
CA THR A 154 0.34 8.93 2.92
C THR A 154 0.58 10.36 3.41
N PHE A 155 -0.04 11.36 2.78
CA PHE A 155 0.01 12.74 3.27
C PHE A 155 -1.40 13.31 3.41
N ASP A 156 -1.75 13.83 4.59
CA ASP A 156 -3.05 14.45 4.86
C ASP A 156 -3.02 15.93 4.47
N VAL A 157 -3.76 16.31 3.43
CA VAL A 157 -3.78 17.69 2.92
C VAL A 157 -4.58 18.65 3.79
N LYS A 158 -5.51 18.14 4.61
CA LYS A 158 -6.29 18.96 5.54
C LYS A 158 -5.47 19.28 6.79
N LYS A 159 -4.69 18.32 7.27
CA LYS A 159 -3.81 18.46 8.46
C LYS A 159 -2.40 18.94 8.12
N LEU A 160 -2.03 18.96 6.83
CA LEU A 160 -0.70 19.35 6.33
C LEU A 160 0.45 18.53 6.95
N GLN A 161 0.23 17.23 7.14
CA GLN A 161 1.23 16.34 7.75
C GLN A 161 1.19 14.93 7.13
N PRO A 162 2.31 14.18 7.18
CA PRO A 162 2.29 12.75 6.86
C PRO A 162 1.30 11.99 7.75
N THR A 163 0.65 11.00 7.17
CA THR A 163 -0.12 9.98 7.91
C THR A 163 0.46 8.62 7.50
N ILE A 164 1.07 7.94 8.46
CA ILE A 164 1.70 6.63 8.23
C ILE A 164 0.73 5.57 8.74
N PHE A 165 0.34 4.65 7.86
CA PHE A 165 -0.44 3.49 8.26
C PHE A 165 0.52 2.38 8.61
N SER A 166 0.65 2.11 9.91
CA SER A 166 1.50 1.07 10.46
C SER A 166 0.66 0.05 11.22
N THR A 167 0.84 -1.24 10.96
CA THR A 167 0.18 -2.31 11.75
C THR A 167 0.52 -2.15 13.23
N TYR A 168 1.76 -1.78 13.52
CA TYR A 168 2.25 -1.56 14.87
C TYR A 168 1.54 -0.40 15.58
N GLU A 169 1.38 0.75 14.90
CA GLU A 169 0.68 1.90 15.49
C GLU A 169 -0.84 1.68 15.59
N ALA A 170 -1.41 0.84 14.73
CA ALA A 170 -2.83 0.50 14.75
C ALA A 170 -3.25 -0.31 16.00
N GLU A 171 -2.32 -1.04 16.63
CA GLU A 171 -2.57 -1.71 17.91
C GLU A 171 -2.83 -0.70 19.05
N GLU A 172 -2.09 0.41 19.06
CA GLU A 172 -2.22 1.46 20.07
C GLU A 172 -3.29 2.51 19.70
N SER A 173 -3.54 2.71 18.39
CA SER A 173 -4.48 3.69 17.88
C SER A 173 -5.49 3.05 16.93
N PRO A 174 -6.67 2.62 17.45
CA PRO A 174 -7.71 1.97 16.64
C PRO A 174 -8.22 2.80 15.46
N LEU A 175 -8.03 4.13 15.48
CA LEU A 175 -8.42 5.02 14.39
C LEU A 175 -7.54 4.82 13.14
N LEU A 176 -6.28 4.37 13.30
CA LEU A 176 -5.38 4.02 12.21
C LEU A 176 -5.74 2.69 11.53
N ASP A 177 -6.59 1.87 12.15
CA ASP A 177 -7.03 0.56 11.62
C ASP A 177 -8.05 0.70 10.47
N ALA A 178 -7.67 1.39 9.42
CA ALA A 178 -8.47 1.59 8.21
C ALA A 178 -8.47 0.34 7.31
N ARG A 179 -9.39 0.31 6.33
CA ARG A 179 -9.38 -0.74 5.30
C ARG A 179 -8.12 -0.61 4.46
N LEU A 180 -7.48 -1.75 4.15
CA LEU A 180 -6.31 -1.77 3.28
C LEU A 180 -6.60 -1.17 1.90
N SER A 181 -7.83 -1.34 1.37
CA SER A 181 -8.24 -0.69 0.12
C SER A 181 -8.18 0.83 0.21
N ASP A 182 -8.63 1.42 1.32
CA ASP A 182 -8.66 2.87 1.53
C ASP A 182 -7.23 3.41 1.67
N ILE A 183 -6.37 2.68 2.38
CA ILE A 183 -4.94 2.98 2.52
C ILE A 183 -4.23 2.91 1.16
N CYS A 184 -4.48 1.86 0.37
CA CYS A 184 -3.89 1.67 -0.96
C CYS A 184 -4.32 2.77 -1.95
N ILE A 185 -5.60 3.12 -1.96
CA ILE A 185 -6.10 4.22 -2.79
C ILE A 185 -5.40 5.52 -2.40
N SER A 186 -5.29 5.78 -1.10
CA SER A 186 -4.65 6.99 -0.56
C SER A 186 -3.17 7.09 -0.93
N THR A 187 -2.38 6.03 -0.68
CA THR A 187 -0.93 6.06 -0.92
C THR A 187 -0.60 6.18 -2.40
N ALA A 188 -1.49 5.75 -3.32
CA ALA A 188 -1.31 5.89 -4.76
C ALA A 188 -1.91 7.16 -5.39
N ALA A 189 -2.59 8.00 -4.61
CA ALA A 189 -3.28 9.21 -5.08
C ALA A 189 -2.31 10.35 -5.43
N ALA A 190 -1.47 10.14 -6.45
CA ALA A 190 -0.40 11.07 -6.80
C ALA A 190 -0.97 12.41 -7.30
N PRO A 191 -0.53 13.55 -6.74
CA PRO A 191 -0.98 14.87 -7.20
C PRO A 191 -0.84 15.03 -8.71
N ILE A 192 -1.78 15.75 -9.32
CA ILE A 192 -1.93 15.93 -10.79
C ILE A 192 -2.41 14.67 -11.53
N TYR A 193 -2.09 13.46 -11.04
CA TYR A 193 -2.48 12.21 -11.69
C TYR A 193 -3.83 11.67 -11.24
N LEU A 194 -4.05 11.59 -9.93
CA LEU A 194 -5.24 11.02 -9.31
C LEU A 194 -5.85 12.01 -8.30
N PRO A 195 -7.17 11.97 -8.06
CA PRO A 195 -7.80 12.79 -7.04
C PRO A 195 -7.34 12.39 -5.63
N ALA A 196 -7.31 13.36 -4.71
CA ALA A 196 -7.16 13.06 -3.29
C ALA A 196 -8.29 12.14 -2.82
N TYR A 197 -7.98 11.27 -1.86
CA TYR A 197 -8.93 10.30 -1.33
C TYR A 197 -9.41 10.71 0.06
N HIS A 198 -10.72 10.63 0.26
CA HIS A 198 -11.36 10.95 1.53
C HIS A 198 -12.11 9.74 2.07
N PHE A 199 -11.91 9.44 3.35
CA PHE A 199 -12.70 8.47 4.10
C PHE A 199 -12.68 8.79 5.60
N CYS A 200 -13.59 8.18 6.35
CA CYS A 200 -13.60 8.24 7.81
C CYS A 200 -13.30 6.86 8.38
N SER A 201 -12.38 6.80 9.35
CA SER A 201 -12.23 5.64 10.22
C SER A 201 -13.04 5.85 11.49
N GLN A 202 -13.55 4.76 12.06
CA GLN A 202 -14.32 4.79 13.30
C GLN A 202 -13.80 3.69 14.22
N ASP A 203 -13.57 4.04 15.49
CA ASP A 203 -13.20 3.08 16.52
C ASP A 203 -14.44 2.39 17.14
N LYS A 204 -14.20 1.49 18.10
CA LYS A 204 -15.26 0.74 18.79
C LYS A 204 -16.12 1.61 19.71
N GLU A 205 -15.62 2.77 20.11
CA GLU A 205 -16.28 3.74 20.99
C GLU A 205 -17.15 4.72 20.21
N GLY A 206 -17.06 4.68 18.87
CA GLY A 206 -17.80 5.52 17.96
C GLY A 206 -17.09 6.81 17.58
N ASN A 207 -15.86 7.04 18.07
CA ASN A 207 -15.07 8.19 17.67
C ASN A 207 -14.68 8.06 16.20
N THR A 208 -14.82 9.15 15.45
CA THR A 208 -14.52 9.18 14.02
C THR A 208 -13.31 10.03 13.74
N TRP A 209 -12.44 9.53 12.87
CA TRP A 209 -11.32 10.30 12.33
C TRP A 209 -11.44 10.44 10.83
N GLU A 210 -11.40 11.68 10.37
CA GLU A 210 -11.47 12.03 8.95
C GLU A 210 -10.07 12.07 8.33
N TYR A 211 -9.93 11.38 7.21
CA TYR A 211 -8.71 11.33 6.41
C TYR A 211 -8.93 12.01 5.07
N ASN A 212 -8.01 12.92 4.69
CA ASN A 212 -8.00 13.62 3.40
C ASN A 212 -6.62 13.44 2.77
N LEU A 213 -6.41 12.31 2.10
CA LEU A 213 -5.08 11.79 1.82
C LEU A 213 -4.70 11.89 0.34
N ILE A 214 -3.41 12.10 0.12
CA ILE A 214 -2.73 11.98 -1.17
C ILE A 214 -1.53 11.03 -1.04
N ASP A 215 -0.87 10.79 -2.18
CA ASP A 215 0.24 9.85 -2.32
C ASP A 215 1.34 10.06 -1.28
N GLY A 216 1.82 8.93 -0.73
CA GLY A 216 2.87 8.90 0.27
C GLY A 216 4.21 9.45 -0.23
N GLY A 217 4.42 9.51 -1.55
CA GLY A 217 5.61 10.06 -2.18
C GLY A 217 5.78 11.56 -1.94
N VAL A 218 4.74 12.27 -1.50
CA VAL A 218 4.84 13.65 -1.00
C VAL A 218 5.55 13.70 0.37
N ALA A 219 5.46 12.63 1.15
CA ALA A 219 6.14 12.50 2.45
C ALA A 219 7.47 11.71 2.33
N ALA A 220 7.42 10.48 1.81
CA ALA A 220 8.55 9.57 1.69
C ALA A 220 8.36 8.61 0.51
N ASN A 221 8.93 8.92 -0.66
CA ASN A 221 8.83 8.05 -1.84
C ASN A 221 9.67 6.75 -1.73
N ASN A 222 10.70 6.77 -0.89
CA ASN A 222 11.50 5.62 -0.48
C ASN A 222 11.29 5.48 1.04
N PRO A 223 10.34 4.63 1.48
CA PRO A 223 9.90 4.55 2.86
C PRO A 223 10.82 3.72 3.77
#